data_AF-A0A3C1FG69-F1
#
_entry.id   AF-A0A3C1FG69-F1
#
_cell.length_a   1.000
_cell.length_b   1.000
_cell.length_c   1.000
_cell.angle_alpha   90.00
_cell.angle_beta   90.00
_cell.angle_gamma   90.00
#
_symmetry.space_group_name_H-M   'P 1'
#
loop_
_entity.id
_entity.type
_entity.pdbx_description
1 polymer ?
#
loop_
_entity_poly.entity_id
_entity_poly.type
_entity_poly.pdbx_seq_one_letter_code
_entity_poly.pdbx_strand_id
1 'polypeptide(L)'
;MPVSARVAWTYLASLAAFVVAGVAVVISNASLSIALCANAAVDSVGDCKLGWAIWIALFAFLIGLIPVALLLKLDWWLIVTMWSFAGLWLATDALDQWWWWTSAVLTPAAAALLSADWDRGPEFRSWQRGGLILLAAAAVSALVWWYVGG
;
A
#
# COMPACT_ATOMS: atom_id res chain seq x y z
N MET A 1 -1.13 22.34 6.46
CA MET A 1 -1.41 22.37 5.00
C MET A 1 -2.92 22.25 4.82
N PRO A 2 -3.57 23.03 3.94
CA PRO A 2 -5.01 22.89 3.70
C PRO A 2 -5.33 21.49 3.16
N VAL A 3 -6.50 20.96 3.51
CA VAL A 3 -6.89 19.58 3.21
C VAL A 3 -6.87 19.29 1.71
N SER A 4 -7.32 20.24 0.88
CA SER A 4 -7.31 20.10 -0.58
C SER A 4 -5.90 19.92 -1.14
N ALA A 5 -4.93 20.71 -0.68
CA ALA A 5 -3.53 20.56 -1.07
C ALA A 5 -2.96 19.23 -0.59
N ARG A 6 -3.28 18.82 0.65
CA ARG A 6 -2.84 17.52 1.19
C ARG A 6 -3.32 16.36 0.32
N VAL A 7 -4.60 16.35 -0.07
CA VAL A 7 -5.16 15.33 -0.97
C VAL A 7 -4.42 15.33 -2.31
N ALA A 8 -4.24 16.49 -2.93
CA ALA A 8 -3.52 16.59 -4.22
C ALA A 8 -2.08 16.06 -4.14
N TRP A 9 -1.33 16.45 -3.10
CA TRP A 9 0.03 15.95 -2.88
C TRP A 9 0.07 14.46 -2.56
N THR A 10 -0.97 13.92 -1.92
CA THR A 10 -1.08 12.48 -1.64
C THR A 10 -1.29 11.69 -2.92
N TYR A 11 -2.09 12.18 -3.86
CA TYR A 11 -2.23 11.57 -5.19
C TYR A 11 -0.90 11.58 -5.95
N LEU A 12 -0.18 12.71 -5.96
CA LEU A 12 1.12 12.80 -6.60
C LEU A 12 2.15 11.86 -5.97
N ALA A 13 2.19 11.78 -4.64
CA ALA A 13 3.05 10.86 -3.92
C ALA A 13 2.74 9.39 -4.23
N SER A 14 1.44 9.05 -4.27
CA SER A 14 0.98 7.71 -4.59
C SER A 14 1.37 7.33 -6.02
N LEU A 15 1.18 8.24 -6.98
CA LEU A 15 1.57 8.03 -8.38
C LEU A 15 3.07 7.77 -8.50
N ALA A 16 3.90 8.60 -7.86
CA ALA A 16 5.35 8.40 -7.87
C ALA A 16 5.74 7.05 -7.24
N ALA A 17 5.13 6.68 -6.13
CA ALA A 17 5.35 5.38 -5.48
C ALA A 17 4.93 4.20 -6.36
N PHE A 18 3.81 4.32 -7.09
CA PHE A 18 3.38 3.30 -8.06
C PHE A 18 4.35 3.15 -9.23
N VAL A 19 4.93 4.26 -9.72
CA VAL A 19 5.97 4.20 -10.75
C VAL A 19 7.20 3.44 -10.24
N VAL A 20 7.65 3.75 -9.02
CA VAL A 20 8.77 3.03 -8.39
C VAL A 20 8.46 1.55 -8.23
N ALA A 21 7.26 1.21 -7.75
CA ALA A 21 6.81 -0.17 -7.60
C ALA A 21 6.77 -0.92 -8.94
N GLY A 22 6.21 -0.31 -9.99
CA GLY A 22 6.16 -0.88 -11.32
C GLY A 22 7.55 -1.15 -11.90
N VAL A 23 8.47 -0.19 -11.78
CA VAL A 23 9.87 -0.37 -12.22
C VAL A 23 10.55 -1.50 -11.45
N ALA A 24 10.36 -1.57 -10.13
CA ALA A 24 10.93 -2.63 -9.30
C ALA A 24 10.42 -4.02 -9.70
N VAL A 25 9.12 -4.16 -9.99
CA VAL A 25 8.52 -5.42 -10.46
C VAL A 25 9.10 -5.82 -11.81
N VAL A 26 9.22 -4.89 -12.77
CA VAL A 26 9.79 -5.17 -14.10
C VAL A 26 11.24 -5.65 -13.98
N ILE A 27 12.07 -4.93 -13.23
CA ILE A 27 13.49 -5.29 -13.03
C ILE A 27 13.60 -6.65 -12.34
N SER A 28 12.83 -6.88 -11.28
CA SER A 28 12.86 -8.14 -10.56
C SER A 28 12.40 -9.33 -11.41
N ASN A 29 11.34 -9.15 -12.20
CA ASN A 29 10.83 -10.19 -13.08
C ASN A 29 11.85 -10.55 -14.16
N ALA A 30 12.58 -9.57 -14.69
CA ALA A 30 13.62 -9.79 -15.70
C ALA A 30 14.89 -10.45 -15.14
N SER A 31 15.16 -10.38 -13.84
CA SER A 31 16.43 -10.79 -13.23
C SER A 31 16.29 -11.89 -12.17
N LEU A 32 15.63 -11.58 -11.06
CA LEU A 32 15.58 -12.39 -9.84
C LEU A 32 14.52 -13.50 -9.92
N SER A 33 13.41 -13.26 -10.60
CA SER A 33 12.30 -14.22 -10.67
C SER A 33 12.69 -15.53 -11.36
N ILE A 34 13.64 -15.49 -12.30
CA ILE A 34 14.13 -16.66 -13.02
C ILE A 34 14.94 -17.57 -12.10
N ALA A 35 15.78 -16.99 -11.24
CA ALA A 35 16.61 -17.75 -10.31
C ALA A 35 15.81 -18.26 -9.09
N LEU A 36 14.93 -17.42 -8.53
CA LEU A 36 14.16 -17.73 -7.32
C LEU A 36 13.04 -18.74 -7.59
N CYS A 37 12.44 -18.70 -8.78
CA CYS A 37 11.38 -19.64 -9.16
C CYS A 37 11.86 -20.87 -9.94
N ALA A 38 13.17 -21.02 -10.18
CA ALA A 38 13.73 -22.19 -10.87
C ALA A 38 13.55 -23.51 -10.10
N ASN A 39 13.49 -23.45 -8.76
CA ASN A 39 13.41 -24.61 -7.87
C ASN A 39 12.20 -24.53 -6.93
N ALA A 40 11.22 -23.68 -7.23
CA ALA A 40 10.10 -23.46 -6.31
C ALA A 40 9.20 -24.69 -6.28
N ALA A 41 8.97 -25.23 -5.07
CA ALA A 41 8.09 -26.37 -4.80
C ALA A 41 6.60 -25.98 -4.81
N VAL A 42 6.20 -25.11 -5.74
CA VAL A 42 4.81 -24.67 -5.96
C VAL A 42 4.29 -25.24 -7.27
N ASP A 43 2.98 -25.39 -7.36
CA ASP A 43 2.27 -26.11 -8.43
C ASP A 43 2.56 -25.59 -9.84
N SER A 44 3.02 -24.33 -9.99
CA SER A 44 3.60 -23.84 -11.23
C SER A 44 4.64 -22.72 -11.04
N VAL A 45 5.57 -22.58 -12.01
CA VAL A 45 6.52 -21.45 -12.09
C VAL A 45 5.80 -20.10 -12.25
N GLY A 46 4.60 -20.11 -12.83
CA GLY A 46 3.77 -18.90 -13.01
C GLY A 46 3.31 -18.32 -11.68
N ASP A 47 2.84 -19.18 -10.78
CA ASP A 47 2.32 -18.78 -9.47
C ASP A 47 3.43 -18.22 -8.57
N CYS A 48 4.62 -18.82 -8.62
CA CYS A 48 5.80 -18.29 -7.94
C CYS A 48 6.14 -16.87 -8.40
N LYS A 49 6.15 -16.62 -9.72
CA LYS A 49 6.47 -15.30 -10.28
C LYS A 49 5.44 -14.25 -9.91
N LEU A 50 4.16 -14.62 -9.91
CA LEU A 50 3.07 -13.73 -9.53
C LEU A 50 3.16 -13.34 -8.05
N GLY A 51 3.31 -14.33 -7.15
CA GLY A 51 3.47 -14.08 -5.72
C GLY A 51 4.69 -13.21 -5.41
N TRP A 52 5.81 -13.46 -6.08
CA TRP A 52 7.02 -12.65 -5.95
C TRP A 52 6.80 -11.20 -6.41
N ALA A 53 6.11 -11.00 -7.54
CA ALA A 53 5.78 -9.67 -8.04
C ALA A 53 4.88 -8.89 -7.08
N ILE A 54 3.91 -9.54 -6.43
CA ILE A 54 3.02 -8.92 -5.44
C ILE A 54 3.82 -8.37 -4.24
N TRP A 55 4.70 -9.19 -3.66
CA TRP A 55 5.51 -8.76 -2.52
C TRP A 55 6.46 -7.63 -2.88
N ILE A 56 7.10 -7.69 -4.04
CA ILE A 56 7.98 -6.62 -4.51
C ILE A 56 7.21 -5.34 -4.74
N ALA A 57 6.04 -5.41 -5.37
CA ALA A 57 5.20 -4.24 -5.58
C ALA A 57 4.85 -3.58 -4.23
N LEU A 58 4.45 -4.35 -3.23
CA LEU A 58 4.06 -3.84 -1.92
C LEU A 58 5.22 -3.16 -1.18
N PHE A 59 6.40 -3.78 -1.14
CA PHE A 59 7.56 -3.19 -0.48
C PHE A 59 8.17 -2.03 -1.26
N ALA A 60 8.27 -2.14 -2.58
CA ALA A 60 8.76 -1.06 -3.42
C ALA A 60 7.83 0.16 -3.41
N PHE A 61 6.51 -0.06 -3.29
CA PHE A 61 5.56 1.02 -3.04
C PHE A 61 5.89 1.76 -1.75
N LEU A 62 6.15 1.05 -0.64
CA LEU A 62 6.53 1.68 0.63
C LEU A 62 7.87 2.42 0.52
N ILE A 63 8.87 1.81 -0.13
CA ILE A 63 10.19 2.41 -0.37
C ILE A 63 10.08 3.67 -1.24
N GLY A 64 9.19 3.70 -2.24
CA GLY A 64 8.93 4.87 -3.07
C GLY A 64 8.12 5.94 -2.35
N LEU A 65 7.14 5.53 -1.53
CA LEU A 65 6.24 6.44 -0.83
C LEU A 65 6.93 7.20 0.28
N ILE A 66 7.79 6.55 1.09
CA ILE A 66 8.49 7.19 2.22
C ILE A 66 9.26 8.45 1.80
N PRO A 67 10.22 8.42 0.86
CA PRO A 67 11.01 9.60 0.51
C PRO A 67 10.13 10.70 -0.09
N VAL A 68 9.15 10.35 -0.93
CA VAL A 68 8.26 11.35 -1.54
C VAL A 68 7.36 11.99 -0.48
N ALA A 69 6.82 11.21 0.44
CA ALA A 69 6.01 11.72 1.54
C ALA A 69 6.82 12.64 2.47
N LEU A 70 8.06 12.27 2.79
CA LEU A 70 8.96 13.11 3.60
C LEU A 70 9.32 14.42 2.88
N LEU A 71 9.64 14.36 1.58
CA LEU A 71 9.92 15.55 0.75
C LEU A 71 8.73 16.51 0.69
N LEU A 72 7.51 15.97 0.59
CA LEU A 72 6.27 16.74 0.57
C LEU A 72 5.75 17.15 1.96
N LYS A 73 6.50 16.83 3.03
CA LYS A 73 6.14 17.09 4.43
C LYS A 73 4.77 16.50 4.81
N LEU A 74 4.44 15.34 4.24
CA LEU A 74 3.27 14.56 4.62
C LEU A 74 3.57 13.81 5.93
N ASP A 75 2.54 13.63 6.76
CA ASP A 75 2.67 12.98 8.07
C ASP A 75 3.03 11.50 7.92
N TRP A 76 3.83 10.96 8.83
CA TRP A 76 4.12 9.53 8.92
C TRP A 76 2.85 8.68 9.00
N TRP A 77 1.80 9.18 9.68
CA TRP A 77 0.50 8.51 9.75
C TRP A 77 -0.15 8.31 8.37
N LEU A 78 0.14 9.16 7.39
CA LEU A 78 -0.33 8.98 6.02
C LEU A 78 0.31 7.76 5.36
N ILE A 79 1.62 7.57 5.56
CA ILE A 79 2.36 6.42 5.02
C ILE A 79 1.79 5.12 5.58
N VAL A 80 1.59 5.06 6.91
CA VAL A 80 0.97 3.91 7.58
C VAL A 80 -0.42 3.64 7.00
N THR A 81 -1.23 4.68 6.83
CA THR A 81 -2.60 4.54 6.32
C THR A 81 -2.62 4.03 4.87
N MET A 82 -1.80 4.61 3.99
CA MET A 82 -1.66 4.18 2.59
C MET A 82 -1.20 2.73 2.48
N TRP A 83 -0.20 2.34 3.28
CA TRP A 83 0.30 0.97 3.28
C TRP A 83 -0.74 -0.03 3.82
N SER A 84 -1.49 0.37 4.86
CA SER A 84 -2.57 -0.47 5.40
C SER A 84 -3.67 -0.71 4.37
N PHE A 85 -4.09 0.34 3.63
CA PHE A 85 -5.03 0.17 2.53
C PHE A 85 -4.46 -0.70 1.41
N ALA A 86 -3.19 -0.50 1.01
CA ALA A 86 -2.57 -1.34 -0.01
C ALA A 86 -2.58 -2.83 0.40
N GLY A 87 -2.27 -3.13 1.67
CA GLY A 87 -2.34 -4.49 2.20
C GLY A 87 -3.75 -5.08 2.19
N LEU A 88 -4.75 -4.30 2.61
CA LEU A 88 -6.16 -4.73 2.57
C LEU A 88 -6.65 -4.96 1.15
N TRP A 89 -6.34 -4.07 0.21
CA TRP A 89 -6.74 -4.21 -1.19
C TRP A 89 -6.14 -5.44 -1.84
N LEU A 90 -4.88 -5.77 -1.53
CA LEU A 90 -4.26 -7.02 -1.96
C LEU A 90 -4.99 -8.22 -1.37
N ALA A 91 -5.26 -8.22 -0.06
CA ALA A 91 -5.92 -9.34 0.60
C ALA A 91 -7.38 -9.56 0.16
N THR A 92 -8.07 -8.54 -0.37
CA THR A 92 -9.45 -8.68 -0.88
C THR A 92 -9.55 -9.48 -2.19
N ASP A 93 -8.46 -9.61 -2.94
CA ASP A 93 -8.35 -10.40 -4.18
C ASP A 93 -9.54 -10.27 -5.16
N ALA A 94 -10.05 -9.04 -5.32
CA ALA A 94 -11.24 -8.74 -6.13
C ALA A 94 -10.91 -7.82 -7.32
N LEU A 95 -9.73 -8.02 -7.94
CA LEU A 95 -9.22 -7.21 -9.05
C LEU A 95 -10.12 -7.23 -10.29
N ASP A 96 -10.93 -8.26 -10.43
CA ASP A 96 -11.93 -8.44 -11.48
C ASP A 96 -13.18 -7.56 -11.27
N GLN A 97 -13.36 -7.00 -10.07
CA GLN A 97 -14.55 -6.25 -9.70
C GLN A 97 -14.38 -4.74 -9.90
N TRP A 98 -15.38 -4.07 -10.49
CA TRP A 98 -15.35 -2.63 -10.74
C TRP A 98 -15.25 -1.80 -9.45
N TRP A 99 -15.89 -2.25 -8.36
CA TRP A 99 -15.92 -1.55 -7.09
C TRP A 99 -14.53 -1.49 -6.45
N TRP A 100 -13.69 -2.51 -6.70
CA TRP A 100 -12.31 -2.56 -6.22
C TRP A 100 -11.51 -1.40 -6.81
N TRP A 101 -11.59 -1.20 -8.13
CA TRP A 101 -10.91 -0.10 -8.81
C TRP A 101 -11.37 1.27 -8.34
N THR A 102 -12.68 1.46 -8.16
CA THR A 102 -13.19 2.74 -7.63
C THR A 102 -12.68 3.02 -6.22
N SER A 103 -12.59 1.99 -5.38
CA SER A 103 -12.14 2.15 -4.00
C SER A 103 -10.62 2.36 -3.91
N ALA A 104 -9.85 1.67 -4.76
CA ALA A 104 -8.42 1.87 -4.91
C ALA A 104 -8.10 3.31 -5.34
N VAL A 105 -8.86 3.86 -6.30
CA VAL A 105 -8.69 5.26 -6.75
C VAL A 105 -9.02 6.26 -5.63
N LEU A 106 -10.00 5.97 -4.77
CA LEU A 106 -10.37 6.83 -3.65
C LEU A 106 -9.41 6.72 -2.44
N THR A 107 -8.53 5.73 -2.43
CA THR A 107 -7.64 5.43 -1.30
C THR A 107 -6.70 6.58 -0.93
N PRO A 108 -6.02 7.27 -1.87
CA PRO A 108 -5.18 8.43 -1.54
C PRO A 108 -5.96 9.54 -0.83
N ALA A 109 -7.20 9.81 -1.27
CA ALA A 109 -8.05 10.81 -0.63
C ALA A 109 -8.50 10.36 0.77
N ALA A 110 -8.94 9.11 0.91
CA ALA A 110 -9.32 8.54 2.21
C ALA A 110 -8.14 8.57 3.19
N ALA A 111 -6.95 8.14 2.76
CA ALA A 111 -5.74 8.16 3.58
C ALA A 111 -5.33 9.58 3.98
N ALA A 112 -5.42 10.54 3.06
CA ALA A 112 -5.14 11.95 3.34
C ALA A 112 -6.08 12.52 4.41
N LEU A 113 -7.37 12.19 4.35
CA LEU A 113 -8.40 12.66 5.30
C LEU A 113 -8.29 11.96 6.66
N LEU A 114 -8.11 10.64 6.67
CA LEU A 114 -7.99 9.82 7.88
C LEU A 114 -6.72 10.10 8.67
N SER A 115 -5.66 10.58 8.00
CA SER A 115 -4.41 10.99 8.65
C SER A 115 -4.31 12.50 8.89
N ALA A 116 -5.30 13.29 8.48
CA ALA A 116 -5.27 14.73 8.64
C ALA A 116 -5.33 15.16 10.11
N ASP A 117 -4.57 16.19 10.47
CA ASP A 117 -4.74 16.84 11.76
C ASP A 117 -5.92 17.81 11.64
N TRP A 118 -6.99 17.51 12.38
CA TRP A 118 -8.25 18.26 12.32
C TRP A 118 -8.36 19.32 13.41
N ASP A 119 -7.33 19.50 14.26
CA ASP A 119 -7.30 20.43 15.39
C ASP A 119 -8.50 20.28 16.35
N ARG A 120 -9.09 19.07 16.45
CA ARG A 120 -10.25 18.76 17.32
C ARG A 120 -9.88 18.35 18.74
N GLY A 121 -8.67 18.69 19.18
CA GLY A 121 -8.16 18.39 20.52
C GLY A 121 -7.43 17.03 20.66
N PRO A 122 -6.79 16.80 21.80
CA PRO A 122 -5.89 15.66 22.02
C PRO A 122 -6.62 14.32 22.08
N GLU A 123 -7.84 14.27 22.60
CA GLU A 123 -8.63 13.03 22.69
C GLU A 123 -9.02 12.50 21.31
N PHE A 124 -9.51 13.38 20.42
CA PHE A 124 -9.85 13.02 19.04
C PHE A 124 -8.63 12.48 18.31
N ARG A 125 -7.46 13.12 18.50
CA ARG A 125 -6.20 12.67 17.90
C ARG A 125 -5.76 11.30 18.42
N SER A 126 -5.98 11.01 19.69
CA SER A 126 -5.69 9.69 20.27
C SER A 126 -6.58 8.61 19.65
N TRP A 127 -7.89 8.85 19.56
CA TRP A 127 -8.85 7.96 18.91
C TRP A 127 -8.52 7.72 17.43
N GLN A 128 -8.19 8.78 16.69
CA GLN A 128 -7.78 8.70 15.30
C GLN A 128 -6.53 7.81 15.14
N ARG A 129 -5.50 8.01 15.97
CA ARG A 129 -4.30 7.17 15.96
C ARG A 129 -4.59 5.73 16.34
N GLY A 130 -5.43 5.50 17.35
CA GLY A 130 -5.90 4.17 17.73
C GLY A 130 -6.59 3.46 16.56
N GLY A 131 -7.46 4.15 15.85
CA GLY A 131 -8.12 3.64 14.65
C GLY A 131 -7.14 3.29 13.52
N LEU A 132 -6.13 4.13 13.28
CA LEU A 132 -5.09 3.85 12.29
C LEU A 132 -4.21 2.66 12.68
N ILE A 133 -3.90 2.49 13.97
CA ILE A 133 -3.18 1.32 14.47
C ILE A 133 -4.00 0.04 14.26
N LEU A 134 -5.30 0.08 14.57
CA LEU A 134 -6.20 -1.05 14.32
C LEU A 134 -6.32 -1.37 12.83
N LEU A 135 -6.37 -0.35 11.97
CA LEU A 135 -6.37 -0.53 10.51
C LEU A 135 -5.07 -1.21 10.04
N ALA A 136 -3.92 -0.78 10.55
CA ALA A 136 -2.63 -1.39 10.22
C ALA A 136 -2.54 -2.83 10.71
N ALA A 137 -3.02 -3.11 11.93
CA ALA A 137 -3.09 -4.47 12.46
C ALA A 137 -4.00 -5.35 11.60
N ALA A 138 -5.18 -4.87 11.23
CA ALA A 138 -6.11 -5.57 10.35
C ALA A 138 -5.51 -5.85 8.97
N ALA A 139 -4.79 -4.88 8.39
CA ALA A 139 -4.10 -5.07 7.11
C ALA A 139 -3.03 -6.16 7.19
N VAL A 140 -2.21 -6.17 8.24
CA VAL A 140 -1.20 -7.21 8.45
C VAL A 140 -1.87 -8.56 8.65
N SER A 141 -2.91 -8.65 9.49
CA SER A 141 -3.65 -9.90 9.71
C SER A 141 -4.28 -10.41 8.42
N ALA A 142 -4.87 -9.53 7.61
CA ALA A 142 -5.48 -9.89 6.33
C ALA A 142 -4.43 -10.38 5.32
N LEU A 143 -3.27 -9.72 5.23
CA LEU A 143 -2.16 -10.15 4.38
C LEU A 143 -1.59 -11.50 4.81
N VAL A 144 -1.41 -11.73 6.11
CA VAL A 144 -0.93 -13.01 6.64
C VAL A 144 -1.95 -14.11 6.36
N TRP A 145 -3.24 -13.85 6.59
CA TRP A 145 -4.30 -14.78 6.27
C TRP A 145 -4.34 -15.12 4.78
N TRP A 146 -4.28 -14.11 3.92
CA TRP A 146 -4.23 -14.28 2.47
C TRP A 146 -3.01 -15.10 2.04
N TYR A 147 -1.83 -14.84 2.61
CA TYR A 147 -0.60 -15.57 2.28
C TYR A 147 -0.59 -17.03 2.75
N VAL A 148 -1.27 -17.36 3.86
CA VAL A 148 -1.32 -18.72 4.42
C VAL A 148 -2.50 -19.53 3.90
N GLY A 149 -3.62 -18.85 3.61
CA GLY A 149 -4.88 -19.48 3.22
C GLY A 149 -5.14 -19.53 1.71
N GLY A 150 -4.39 -18.76 0.92
CA GLY A 150 -4.33 -18.87 -0.55
C GLY A 150 -3.30 -19.91 -0.97
#